data_AF-A0A3D3JJE3-F1
#
_entry.id   AF-A0A3D3JJE3-F1
#
_cell.length_a   1.000
_cell.length_b   1.000
_cell.length_c   1.000
_cell.angle_alpha   90.00
_cell.angle_beta   90.00
_cell.angle_gamma   90.00
#
_symmetry.space_group_name_H-M   'P 1'
#
loop_
_entity.id
_entity.type
_entity.pdbx_description
1 polymer ?
#
loop_
_entity_poly.entity_id
_entity_poly.type
_entity_poly.pdbx_seq_one_letter_code
_entity_poly.pdbx_strand_id
1 'polypeptide(L)'
;MYRDGGHMGTVRQRLRYSIDGLFARGTTTLLVVLGVVVVLVMASVSVAVVSSGDIPNEDMSVVDIVWTVFAYMYDPSSVGYDEGGWTYRILLLGASLVGVIVLSTFIGIITNGFSNMLETLRKGRSTVLESKHTLILGWSERIYGIVSELAIANENVKQARIVILAHED
;
A
#
# COMPACT_ATOMS: atom_id res chain seq x y z
N MET A 1 -32.32 28.42 12.99
CA MET A 1 -31.39 28.85 14.05
C MET A 1 -30.66 27.60 14.57
N TYR A 2 -29.65 27.12 13.85
CA TYR A 2 -28.82 25.98 14.27
C TYR A 2 -27.50 26.58 14.77
N ARG A 3 -27.34 26.64 16.10
CA ARG A 3 -26.15 27.20 16.74
C ARG A 3 -25.01 26.21 16.63
N ASP A 4 -23.92 26.68 16.06
CA ASP A 4 -22.59 26.08 16.14
C ASP A 4 -22.25 25.72 17.60
N GLY A 5 -22.19 24.42 17.86
CA GLY A 5 -21.55 23.84 19.02
C GLY A 5 -20.16 23.37 18.61
N GLY A 6 -19.18 24.27 18.68
CA GLY A 6 -17.78 23.99 18.41
C GLY A 6 -17.23 22.96 19.39
N HIS A 7 -17.38 21.67 19.09
CA HIS A 7 -16.52 20.66 19.66
C HIS A 7 -15.16 20.81 19.00
N MET A 8 -14.24 21.49 19.68
CA MET A 8 -12.81 21.37 19.44
C MET A 8 -12.47 19.89 19.57
N GLY A 9 -12.57 19.15 18.47
CA GLY A 9 -12.26 17.72 18.43
C GLY A 9 -10.87 17.55 19.03
N THR A 10 -10.78 16.74 20.08
CA THR A 10 -9.56 16.45 20.82
C THR A 10 -8.45 16.12 19.81
N VAL A 11 -7.19 16.46 20.08
CA VAL A 11 -6.05 16.19 19.17
C VAL A 11 -6.08 14.76 18.62
N ARG A 12 -6.50 13.79 19.45
CA ARG A 12 -6.75 12.39 19.07
C ARG A 12 -7.83 12.18 17.98
N GLN A 13 -8.94 12.90 18.02
CA GLN A 13 -9.99 12.83 17.00
C GLN A 13 -9.53 13.44 15.67
N ARG A 14 -8.78 14.54 15.70
CA ARG A 14 -8.21 15.15 14.48
C ARG A 14 -7.14 14.25 13.85
N LEU A 15 -6.31 13.61 14.69
CA LEU A 15 -5.33 12.62 14.24
C LEU A 15 -6.04 11.42 13.60
N ARG A 16 -7.05 10.86 14.27
CA ARG A 16 -7.85 9.75 13.76
C ARG A 16 -8.54 10.10 12.44
N TYR A 17 -9.16 11.27 12.35
CA TYR A 17 -9.81 11.73 11.11
C TYR A 17 -8.81 11.89 9.95
N SER A 18 -7.62 12.43 10.23
CA SER A 18 -6.57 12.57 9.21
C SER A 18 -6.02 11.21 8.77
N ILE A 19 -5.90 10.28 9.71
CA ILE A 19 -5.50 8.89 9.48
C ILE A 19 -6.58 8.18 8.64
N ASP A 20 -7.86 8.29 9.01
CA ASP A 20 -8.99 7.71 8.28
C ASP A 20 -9.06 8.27 6.84
N GLY A 21 -8.77 9.57 6.67
CA GLY A 21 -8.65 10.21 5.35
C GLY A 21 -7.47 9.72 4.51
N LEU A 22 -6.36 9.30 5.14
CA LEU A 22 -5.23 8.66 4.46
C LEU A 22 -5.59 7.22 4.01
N PHE A 23 -6.32 6.48 4.84
CA PHE A 23 -6.78 5.13 4.50
C PHE A 23 -7.80 5.12 3.35
N ALA A 24 -8.61 6.18 3.20
CA ALA A 24 -9.62 6.28 2.15
C ALA A 24 -9.04 6.48 0.73
N ARG A 25 -7.75 6.82 0.59
CA ARG A 25 -7.12 7.18 -0.71
C ARG A 25 -6.45 6.00 -1.44
N GLY A 26 -6.73 4.76 -1.02
CA GLY A 26 -6.28 3.54 -1.68
C GLY A 26 -4.84 3.10 -1.35
N THR A 27 -4.43 1.98 -1.93
CA THR A 27 -3.18 1.25 -1.61
C THR A 27 -1.91 2.11 -1.72
N THR A 28 -1.82 2.99 -2.71
CA THR A 28 -0.64 3.86 -2.91
C THR A 28 -0.41 4.80 -1.72
N THR A 29 -1.47 5.34 -1.13
CA THR A 29 -1.35 6.23 0.04
C THR A 29 -0.82 5.46 1.26
N LEU A 30 -1.24 4.21 1.43
CA LEU A 30 -0.75 3.35 2.51
C LEU A 30 0.74 3.06 2.39
N LEU A 31 1.23 2.82 1.18
CA LEU A 31 2.66 2.63 0.92
C LEU A 31 3.48 3.88 1.25
N VAL A 32 3.00 5.06 0.86
CA VAL A 32 3.68 6.33 1.18
C VAL A 32 3.71 6.59 2.68
N VAL A 33 2.58 6.41 3.37
CA VAL A 33 2.52 6.57 4.84
C VAL A 33 3.44 5.58 5.53
N LEU A 34 3.45 4.32 5.11
CA LEU A 34 4.37 3.31 5.63
C LEU A 34 5.83 3.76 5.43
N GLY A 35 6.19 4.23 4.25
CA GLY A 35 7.53 4.76 3.96
C GLY A 35 7.93 5.92 4.88
N VAL A 36 7.02 6.87 5.11
CA VAL A 36 7.27 7.98 6.05
C VAL A 36 7.47 7.46 7.47
N VAL A 37 6.67 6.50 7.93
CA VAL A 37 6.82 5.89 9.26
C VAL A 37 8.18 5.20 9.38
N VAL A 38 8.62 4.45 8.36
CA VAL A 38 9.94 3.81 8.35
C VAL A 38 11.06 4.84 8.50
N VAL A 39 11.04 5.91 7.72
CA VAL A 39 12.04 6.98 7.80
C VAL A 39 12.06 7.63 9.20
N LEU A 40 10.89 7.88 9.78
CA LEU A 40 10.78 8.45 11.13
C LEU A 40 11.33 7.52 12.22
N VAL A 41 11.06 6.21 12.12
CA VAL A 41 11.61 5.21 13.05
C VAL A 41 13.12 5.11 12.89
N MET A 42 13.63 5.04 11.65
CA MET A 42 15.06 5.00 11.40
C MET A 42 15.77 6.23 11.98
N ALA A 43 15.21 7.42 11.75
CA ALA A 43 15.74 8.66 12.30
C ALA A 43 15.71 8.66 13.83
N SER A 44 14.62 8.21 14.45
CA SER A 44 14.50 8.18 15.91
C SER A 44 15.48 7.20 16.56
N VAL A 45 15.64 6.01 15.99
CA VAL A 45 16.63 5.02 16.47
C VAL A 45 18.04 5.54 16.25
N SER A 46 18.35 6.13 15.10
CA SER A 46 19.68 6.68 14.82
C SER A 46 20.05 7.79 15.79
N VAL A 47 19.11 8.70 16.09
CA VAL A 47 19.30 9.74 17.11
C VAL A 47 19.48 9.13 18.49
N ALA A 48 18.69 8.11 18.86
CA ALA A 48 18.84 7.42 20.13
C ALA A 48 20.22 6.78 20.28
N VAL A 49 20.73 6.13 19.22
CA VAL A 49 22.06 5.51 19.19
C VAL A 49 23.14 6.57 19.38
N VAL A 50 23.11 7.66 18.61
CA VAL A 50 24.08 8.76 18.73
C VAL A 50 24.05 9.39 20.13
N SER A 51 22.86 9.61 20.68
CA SER A 51 22.71 10.21 22.01
C SER A 51 23.15 9.31 23.16
N SER A 52 23.19 8.00 22.95
CA SER A 52 23.59 7.03 23.97
C SER A 52 25.10 6.97 24.16
N GLY A 53 25.90 7.38 23.16
CA GLY A 53 27.37 7.33 23.20
C GLY A 53 28.00 5.92 23.18
N ASP A 54 27.18 4.87 23.30
CA ASP A 54 27.56 3.45 23.37
C ASP A 54 27.89 2.82 21.99
N ILE A 55 28.41 3.61 21.05
CA ILE A 55 28.73 3.15 19.69
C ILE A 55 29.99 2.27 19.68
N PRO A 56 30.05 1.20 18.86
CA PRO A 56 31.18 0.27 18.84
C PRO A 56 32.51 0.91 18.44
N ASN A 57 32.46 1.98 17.64
CA ASN A 57 33.62 2.64 17.08
C ASN A 57 33.38 4.16 17.06
N GLU A 58 34.25 4.93 17.72
CA GLU A 58 34.07 6.38 17.90
C GLU A 58 34.21 7.17 16.59
N ASP A 59 34.84 6.57 15.57
CA ASP A 59 35.06 7.18 14.25
C ASP A 59 33.86 7.01 13.28
N MET A 60 32.76 6.37 13.68
CA MET A 60 31.59 6.18 12.81
C MET A 60 30.92 7.50 12.45
N SER A 61 30.68 7.73 11.16
CA SER A 61 29.89 8.86 10.70
C SER A 61 28.41 8.67 11.07
N VAL A 62 27.66 9.77 11.17
CA VAL A 62 26.19 9.74 11.31
C VAL A 62 25.55 8.94 10.18
N VAL A 63 26.12 9.01 8.97
CA VAL A 63 25.65 8.24 7.81
C VAL A 63 25.84 6.74 8.03
N ASP A 64 26.97 6.33 8.60
CA ASP A 64 27.26 4.92 8.90
C ASP A 64 26.30 4.39 9.96
N ILE A 65 25.98 5.18 10.99
CA ILE A 65 25.00 4.81 12.02
C ILE A 65 23.61 4.62 11.41
N VAL A 66 23.15 5.55 10.57
CA VAL A 66 21.86 5.43 9.87
C VAL A 66 21.85 4.19 8.98
N TRP A 67 22.96 3.91 8.29
CA TRP A 67 23.12 2.73 7.44
C TRP A 67 23.09 1.44 8.26
N THR A 68 23.77 1.39 9.39
CA THR A 68 23.78 0.24 10.30
C THR A 68 22.39 -0.02 10.87
N VAL A 69 21.68 1.03 11.32
CA VAL A 69 20.29 0.91 11.81
C VAL A 69 19.37 0.39 10.69
N PHE A 70 19.53 0.90 9.46
CA PHE A 70 18.79 0.40 8.30
C PHE A 70 19.06 -1.08 8.04
N ALA A 71 20.33 -1.47 7.93
CA ALA A 71 20.73 -2.83 7.65
C ALA A 71 20.23 -3.79 8.75
N TYR A 72 20.44 -3.44 10.02
CA TYR A 72 20.03 -4.26 11.15
C TYR A 72 18.51 -4.40 11.29
N MET A 73 17.76 -3.36 10.92
CA MET A 73 16.29 -3.39 10.95
C MET A 73 15.73 -4.50 10.06
N TYR A 74 16.37 -4.79 8.93
CA TYR A 74 15.92 -5.82 7.98
C TYR A 74 16.69 -7.14 8.12
N ASP A 75 17.96 -7.06 8.50
CA ASP A 75 18.86 -8.19 8.67
C ASP A 75 19.72 -8.02 9.94
N PRO A 76 19.30 -8.62 11.06
CA PRO A 76 20.03 -8.55 12.32
C PRO A 76 21.41 -9.22 12.29
N SER A 77 21.74 -9.98 11.23
CA SER A 77 23.04 -10.64 11.11
C SER A 77 24.16 -9.68 10.67
N SER A 78 23.81 -8.45 10.29
CA SER A 78 24.75 -7.44 9.79
C SER A 78 25.67 -6.81 10.83
N VAL A 79 25.39 -6.98 12.13
CA VAL A 79 26.19 -6.43 13.24
C VAL A 79 26.65 -7.56 14.15
N GLY A 80 27.94 -7.54 14.54
CA GLY A 80 28.51 -8.51 15.47
C GLY A 80 27.83 -8.48 16.84
N TYR A 81 27.62 -9.65 17.45
CA TYR A 81 26.94 -9.78 18.76
C TYR A 81 27.70 -9.09 19.89
N ASP A 82 29.01 -8.91 19.74
CA ASP A 82 29.94 -8.29 20.69
C ASP A 82 30.13 -6.78 20.47
N GLU A 83 29.51 -6.18 19.45
CA GLU A 83 29.67 -4.76 19.13
C GLU A 83 28.83 -3.85 20.04
N GLY A 84 29.46 -2.82 20.62
CA GLY A 84 28.82 -1.72 21.35
C GLY A 84 28.38 -2.03 22.80
N GLY A 85 27.74 -1.04 23.42
CA GLY A 85 27.16 -1.15 24.77
C GLY A 85 25.82 -1.92 24.81
N TRP A 86 25.29 -2.20 26.00
CA TRP A 86 23.99 -2.88 26.15
C TRP A 86 22.82 -2.02 25.60
N THR A 87 22.92 -0.70 25.74
CA THR A 87 21.96 0.27 25.20
C THR A 87 21.85 0.17 23.68
N TYR A 88 23.00 0.12 23.00
CA TYR A 88 23.09 -0.05 21.55
C TYR A 88 22.40 -1.34 21.09
N ARG A 89 22.69 -2.47 21.76
CA ARG A 89 22.07 -3.77 21.45
C ARG A 89 20.55 -3.75 21.62
N ILE A 90 20.02 -3.14 22.68
CA ILE A 90 18.57 -3.02 22.89
C ILE A 90 17.92 -2.15 21.81
N LEU A 91 18.55 -1.03 21.45
CA LEU A 91 18.03 -0.13 20.41
C LEU A 91 17.98 -0.83 19.04
N LEU A 92 19.03 -1.56 18.69
CA LEU A 92 19.09 -2.37 17.47
C LEU A 92 18.07 -3.51 17.49
N LEU A 93 17.91 -4.21 18.61
CA LEU A 93 16.85 -5.23 18.78
C LEU A 93 15.45 -4.62 18.60
N GLY A 94 15.22 -3.42 19.14
CA GLY A 94 13.98 -2.67 18.89
C GLY A 94 13.79 -2.36 17.41
N ALA A 95 14.84 -1.94 16.72
CA ALA A 95 14.81 -1.67 15.28
C ALA A 95 14.43 -2.93 14.48
N SER A 96 15.03 -4.09 14.77
CA SER A 96 14.72 -5.33 14.03
C SER A 96 13.27 -5.79 14.23
N LEU A 97 12.72 -5.68 15.44
CA LEU A 97 11.31 -5.97 15.70
C LEU A 97 10.38 -5.06 14.89
N VAL A 98 10.71 -3.76 14.81
CA VAL A 98 9.94 -2.82 13.98
C VAL A 98 10.08 -3.18 12.49
N GLY A 99 11.26 -3.58 12.04
CA GLY A 99 11.51 -4.02 10.67
C GLY A 99 10.63 -5.20 10.26
N VAL A 100 10.48 -6.21 11.11
CA VAL A 100 9.59 -7.37 10.86
C VAL A 100 8.13 -6.92 10.71
N ILE A 101 7.66 -6.00 11.56
CA ILE A 101 6.30 -5.45 11.50
C ILE A 101 6.10 -4.67 10.19
N VAL A 102 7.07 -3.83 9.82
CA VAL A 102 7.06 -3.05 8.58
C VAL A 102 7.01 -3.96 7.37
N LEU A 103 7.89 -4.97 7.28
CA LEU A 103 7.93 -5.92 6.18
C LEU A 103 6.62 -6.69 6.06
N SER A 104 6.08 -7.17 7.17
CA SER A 104 4.81 -7.90 7.19
C SER A 104 3.65 -7.02 6.69
N THR A 105 3.63 -5.76 7.13
CA THR A 105 2.63 -4.78 6.70
C THR A 105 2.78 -4.44 5.21
N PHE A 106 4.01 -4.25 4.74
CA PHE A 106 4.32 -3.97 3.33
C PHE A 106 3.83 -5.10 2.42
N ILE A 107 4.15 -6.36 2.76
CA ILE A 107 3.69 -7.55 2.03
C ILE A 107 2.15 -7.60 2.03
N GLY A 108 1.51 -7.33 3.17
CA GLY A 108 0.05 -7.28 3.26
C GLY A 108 -0.59 -6.24 2.33
N ILE A 109 -0.03 -5.02 2.30
CA ILE A 109 -0.51 -3.94 1.42
C ILE A 109 -0.34 -4.33 -0.05
N ILE A 110 0.83 -4.86 -0.44
CA ILE A 110 1.08 -5.28 -1.83
C ILE A 110 0.14 -6.42 -2.23
N THR A 111 -0.01 -7.43 -1.37
CA THR A 111 -0.87 -8.59 -1.65
C THR A 111 -2.31 -8.17 -1.86
N ASN A 112 -2.83 -7.30 -0.98
CA ASN A 112 -4.18 -6.77 -1.14
C ASN A 112 -4.33 -5.92 -2.41
N GLY A 113 -3.34 -5.09 -2.72
CA GLY A 113 -3.33 -4.32 -3.98
C GLY A 113 -3.35 -5.21 -5.21
N PHE A 114 -2.55 -6.28 -5.21
CA PHE A 114 -2.48 -7.25 -6.28
C PHE A 114 -3.78 -8.04 -6.43
N SER A 115 -4.35 -8.53 -5.33
CA SER A 115 -5.66 -9.20 -5.33
C SER A 115 -6.75 -8.29 -5.89
N ASN A 116 -6.79 -7.01 -5.51
CA ASN A 116 -7.76 -6.05 -6.05
C ASN A 116 -7.57 -5.82 -7.55
N MET A 117 -6.33 -5.76 -8.02
CA MET A 117 -6.02 -5.66 -9.46
C MET A 117 -6.49 -6.91 -10.21
N LEU A 118 -6.19 -8.10 -9.68
CA LEU A 118 -6.65 -9.37 -10.24
C LEU A 118 -8.17 -9.48 -10.26
N GLU A 119 -8.87 -9.06 -9.20
CA GLU A 119 -10.33 -9.01 -9.19
C GLU A 119 -10.88 -8.05 -10.24
N THR A 120 -10.23 -6.90 -10.44
CA THR A 120 -10.63 -5.93 -11.48
C THR A 120 -10.49 -6.54 -12.88
N LEU A 121 -9.40 -7.27 -13.12
CA LEU A 121 -9.17 -8.01 -14.37
C LEU A 121 -10.18 -9.17 -14.52
N ARG A 122 -10.46 -9.91 -13.44
CA ARG A 122 -11.39 -11.05 -13.43
C ARG A 122 -12.83 -10.62 -13.71
N LYS A 123 -13.23 -9.43 -13.25
CA LYS A 123 -14.55 -8.84 -13.50
C LYS A 123 -14.70 -8.20 -14.89
N GLY A 124 -13.70 -8.34 -15.77
CA GLY A 124 -13.78 -7.81 -17.14
C GLY A 124 -13.86 -6.28 -17.24
N ARG A 125 -13.58 -5.53 -16.16
CA ARG A 125 -13.59 -4.06 -16.14
C ARG A 125 -12.34 -3.43 -16.76
N SER A 126 -11.63 -4.17 -17.59
CA SER A 126 -10.61 -3.56 -18.44
C SER A 126 -11.33 -2.62 -19.40
N THR A 127 -10.94 -1.35 -19.41
CA THR A 127 -11.52 -0.35 -20.30
C THR A 127 -11.45 -0.86 -21.73
N VAL A 128 -12.60 -1.11 -22.35
CA VAL A 128 -12.64 -1.53 -23.75
C VAL A 128 -12.18 -0.36 -24.60
N LEU A 129 -10.92 -0.44 -25.05
CA LEU A 129 -10.29 0.53 -25.96
C LEU A 129 -10.57 0.20 -27.43
N GLU A 130 -11.61 -0.58 -27.73
CA GLU A 130 -12.03 -0.89 -29.10
C GLU A 130 -13.00 0.17 -29.61
N SER A 131 -12.78 0.67 -30.84
CA SER A 131 -13.68 1.60 -31.53
C SER A 131 -14.60 0.82 -32.49
N LYS A 132 -15.87 1.23 -32.59
CA LYS A 132 -16.94 0.59 -33.41
C LYS A 132 -17.47 -0.77 -32.89
N HIS A 133 -17.64 -0.92 -31.58
CA HIS A 133 -18.27 -2.11 -30.99
C HIS A 133 -19.76 -1.89 -30.72
N THR A 134 -20.55 -2.96 -30.72
CA THR A 134 -21.96 -2.95 -30.28
C THR A 134 -22.00 -3.22 -28.78
N LEU A 135 -22.51 -2.26 -28.00
CA LEU A 135 -22.60 -2.35 -26.54
C LEU A 135 -24.01 -2.78 -26.11
N ILE A 136 -24.11 -3.90 -25.40
CA ILE A 136 -25.34 -4.38 -24.76
C ILE A 136 -25.26 -4.03 -23.27
N LEU A 137 -26.25 -3.28 -22.76
CA LEU A 137 -26.33 -2.86 -21.36
C LEU A 137 -27.34 -3.73 -20.59
N GLY A 138 -26.89 -4.35 -19.49
CA GLY A 138 -27.69 -5.25 -18.64
C GLY A 138 -27.60 -6.71 -19.07
N TRP A 139 -27.91 -7.63 -18.14
CA TRP A 139 -27.98 -9.07 -18.40
C TRP A 139 -29.44 -9.57 -18.39
N SER A 140 -29.80 -10.45 -19.33
CA SER A 140 -31.06 -11.21 -19.31
C SER A 140 -30.88 -12.51 -20.08
N GLU A 141 -31.71 -13.53 -19.82
CA GLU A 141 -31.67 -14.81 -20.56
C GLU A 141 -31.87 -14.64 -22.09
N ARG A 142 -32.39 -13.49 -22.53
CA ARG A 142 -32.60 -13.17 -23.95
C ARG A 142 -31.31 -12.78 -24.68
N ILE A 143 -30.21 -12.54 -23.95
CA ILE A 143 -28.94 -12.11 -24.55
C ILE A 143 -28.38 -13.15 -25.51
N TYR A 144 -28.53 -14.44 -25.23
CA TYR A 144 -28.09 -15.49 -26.15
C TYR A 144 -28.75 -15.36 -27.53
N GLY A 145 -30.05 -15.04 -27.55
CA GLY A 145 -30.77 -14.77 -28.79
C GLY A 145 -30.29 -13.50 -29.48
N ILE A 146 -30.14 -12.41 -28.72
CA ILE A 146 -29.68 -11.12 -29.27
C ILE A 146 -28.26 -11.23 -29.86
N VAL A 147 -27.35 -11.94 -29.19
CA VAL A 147 -25.98 -12.18 -29.66
C VAL A 147 -25.97 -13.04 -30.92
N SER A 148 -26.82 -14.08 -30.97
CA SER A 148 -26.97 -14.92 -32.16
C SER A 148 -27.44 -14.12 -33.38
N GLU A 149 -28.49 -13.31 -33.22
CA GLU A 149 -29.01 -12.47 -34.30
C GLU A 149 -28.01 -11.38 -34.70
N LEU A 150 -27.30 -10.77 -33.75
CA LEU A 150 -26.24 -9.80 -34.04
C LEU A 150 -25.04 -10.44 -34.75
N ALA A 151 -24.72 -11.70 -34.46
CA ALA A 151 -23.66 -12.43 -35.14
C ALA A 151 -24.01 -12.66 -36.62
N ILE A 152 -25.26 -13.07 -36.89
CA ILE A 152 -25.78 -13.26 -38.25
C ILE A 152 -25.86 -11.91 -38.98
N ALA A 153 -26.39 -10.86 -38.35
CA ALA A 153 -26.50 -9.54 -38.95
C ALA A 153 -25.14 -8.90 -39.27
N ASN A 154 -24.11 -9.18 -38.46
CA ASN A 154 -22.76 -8.65 -38.64
C ASN A 154 -21.82 -9.57 -39.42
N GLU A 155 -22.30 -10.66 -40.03
CA GLU A 155 -21.47 -11.58 -40.81
C GLU A 155 -20.77 -10.88 -42.00
N ASN A 156 -21.39 -9.82 -42.53
CA ASN A 156 -20.83 -8.98 -43.59
C ASN A 156 -19.86 -7.88 -43.09
N VAL A 157 -19.71 -7.71 -41.77
CA VAL A 157 -18.88 -6.67 -41.15
C VAL A 157 -17.55 -7.27 -40.70
N LYS A 158 -16.44 -6.85 -41.33
CA LYS A 158 -15.10 -7.25 -40.86
C LYS A 158 -14.84 -6.64 -39.47
N GLN A 159 -14.48 -7.50 -38.51
CA GLN A 159 -14.17 -7.15 -37.11
C GLN A 159 -15.36 -6.69 -36.26
N ALA A 160 -16.53 -7.30 -36.43
CA ALA A 160 -17.65 -7.07 -35.51
C ALA A 160 -17.29 -7.52 -34.07
N ARG A 161 -17.45 -6.61 -33.11
CA ARG A 161 -17.18 -6.83 -31.68
C ARG A 161 -18.44 -6.53 -30.88
N ILE A 162 -18.89 -7.50 -30.09
CA ILE A 162 -20.05 -7.37 -29.20
C ILE A 162 -19.50 -7.31 -27.78
N VAL A 163 -19.84 -6.25 -27.05
CA VAL A 163 -19.44 -6.04 -25.66
C VAL A 163 -20.71 -6.03 -24.81
N ILE A 164 -20.73 -6.84 -23.76
CA ILE A 164 -21.86 -6.90 -22.84
C ILE A 164 -21.41 -6.31 -21.51
N LEU A 165 -22.09 -5.26 -21.06
CA LEU A 165 -21.86 -4.61 -19.78
C LEU A 165 -23.07 -4.89 -18.88
N ALA A 166 -22.90 -5.79 -17.92
CA ALA A 166 -23.91 -6.07 -16.89
C ALA A 166 -23.49 -5.48 -15.54
N HIS A 167 -24.47 -5.03 -14.75
CA HIS A 167 -24.23 -4.52 -13.40
C HIS A 167 -24.13 -5.65 -12.36
N GLU A 168 -24.72 -6.81 -12.67
CA GLU A 168 -24.73 -8.02 -11.85
C GLU A 168 -24.11 -9.17 -12.65
N ASP A 169 -23.44 -10.09 -11.93
CA ASP A 169 -22.77 -11.29 -12.46
C ASP A 169 -23.73 -12.23 -13.22
#